data_AF-A0A973U1Q7-F1
#
_entry.id   AF-A0A973U1Q7-F1
#
_cell.length_a   1.000
_cell.length_b   1.000
_cell.length_c   1.000
_cell.angle_alpha   90.00
_cell.angle_beta   90.00
_cell.angle_gamma   90.00
#
_symmetry.space_group_name_H-M   'P 1'
#
loop_
_entity.id
_entity.type
_entity.pdbx_description
1 polymer ?
#
loop_
_entity_poly.entity_id
_entity_poly.type
_entity_poly.pdbx_seq_one_letter_code
_entity_poly.pdbx_strand_id
1 'polypeptide(L)'
;AGADRLADLEGLIAAEREADITPDPLRRLASLLPRDTAVAENIAGRLRLSNKARKRLACAAGADGTGVATEMAYRLGKEDAIDVLLLAGRSADAKAIADWHRPRLPISGGVLIKRGLAEGPVVARTLKAIEDSWIAAGFPAGDGFQQIVETALREAG
;
A
#
# COMPACT_ATOMS: atom_id res chain seq x y z
N ALA A 1 19.55 -22.09 0.11
CA ALA A 1 18.77 -21.64 -1.05
C ALA A 1 17.39 -22.30 -1.12
N GLY A 2 17.26 -23.63 -1.22
CA GLY A 2 15.94 -24.30 -1.25
C GLY A 2 15.26 -24.43 0.13
N ALA A 3 16.03 -24.76 1.17
CA ALA A 3 15.52 -24.87 2.54
C ALA A 3 14.95 -23.53 3.08
N ASP A 4 15.59 -22.41 2.71
CA ASP A 4 15.17 -21.07 3.13
C ASP A 4 13.77 -20.71 2.58
N ARG A 5 13.42 -21.18 1.37
CA ARG A 5 12.10 -20.91 0.75
C ARG A 5 10.96 -21.71 1.37
N LEU A 6 11.25 -22.93 1.83
CA LEU A 6 10.25 -23.71 2.55
C LEU A 6 9.96 -23.06 3.91
N ALA A 7 10.99 -22.57 4.60
CA ALA A 7 10.81 -21.80 5.83
C ALA A 7 10.01 -20.51 5.60
N ASP A 8 10.28 -19.76 4.51
CA ASP A 8 9.48 -18.58 4.12
C ASP A 8 8.00 -18.93 3.92
N LEU A 9 7.71 -20.05 3.24
CA LEU A 9 6.34 -20.52 3.01
C LEU A 9 5.66 -20.98 4.31
N GLU A 10 6.37 -21.70 5.18
CA GLU A 10 5.86 -22.11 6.49
C GLU A 10 5.51 -20.89 7.36
N GLY A 11 6.39 -19.88 7.38
CA GLY A 11 6.15 -18.61 8.06
C GLY A 11 4.93 -17.87 7.50
N LEU A 12 4.78 -17.81 6.18
CA LEU A 12 3.59 -17.24 5.54
C LEU A 12 2.31 -17.99 5.95
N ILE A 13 2.32 -19.32 5.94
CA ILE A 13 1.14 -20.14 6.31
C ILE A 13 0.74 -19.89 7.77
N ALA A 14 1.72 -19.75 8.66
CA ALA A 14 1.46 -19.39 10.06
C ALA A 14 0.82 -17.99 10.16
N ALA A 15 1.36 -16.99 9.44
CA ALA A 15 0.83 -15.64 9.43
C ALA A 15 -0.60 -15.56 8.84
N GLU A 16 -0.90 -16.30 7.77
CA GLU A 16 -2.25 -16.42 7.19
C GLU A 16 -3.26 -16.90 8.24
N ARG A 17 -2.90 -17.95 8.99
CA ARG A 17 -3.75 -18.54 10.03
C ARG A 17 -3.98 -17.60 11.20
N GLU A 18 -2.92 -16.96 11.69
CA GLU A 18 -3.01 -16.01 12.81
C GLU A 18 -3.87 -14.78 12.46
N ALA A 19 -3.76 -14.31 11.21
CA ALA A 19 -4.55 -13.20 10.72
C ALA A 19 -6.01 -13.57 10.38
N ASP A 20 -6.36 -14.87 10.36
CA ASP A 20 -7.63 -15.40 9.83
C ASP A 20 -7.89 -14.97 8.37
N ILE A 21 -6.81 -14.92 7.57
CA ILE A 21 -6.88 -14.54 6.15
C ILE A 21 -6.87 -15.80 5.30
N THR A 22 -7.80 -15.86 4.33
CA THR A 22 -7.91 -17.01 3.43
C THR A 22 -6.61 -17.21 2.64
N PRO A 23 -6.09 -18.44 2.59
CA PRO A 23 -4.93 -18.78 1.76
C PRO A 23 -5.07 -18.34 0.30
N ASP A 24 -4.02 -17.73 -0.25
CA ASP A 24 -3.97 -17.28 -1.64
C ASP A 24 -2.80 -17.98 -2.37
N PRO A 25 -3.05 -18.71 -3.48
CA PRO A 25 -1.99 -19.40 -4.23
C PRO A 25 -0.90 -18.47 -4.79
N LEU A 26 -1.26 -17.26 -5.20
CA LEU A 26 -0.31 -16.29 -5.75
C LEU A 26 0.60 -15.73 -4.65
N ARG A 27 0.04 -15.46 -3.46
CA ARG A 27 0.84 -15.04 -2.29
C ARG A 27 1.80 -16.14 -1.83
N ARG A 28 1.36 -17.40 -1.83
CA ARG A 28 2.23 -18.56 -1.55
C ARG A 28 3.28 -18.80 -2.63
N LEU A 29 2.97 -18.51 -3.89
CA LEU A 29 3.99 -18.48 -4.93
C LEU A 29 5.03 -17.41 -4.62
N ALA A 30 4.62 -16.19 -4.24
CA ALA A 30 5.53 -15.11 -3.88
C ALA A 30 6.51 -15.49 -2.74
N SER A 31 6.08 -16.21 -1.69
CA SER A 31 6.99 -16.63 -0.62
C SER A 31 8.10 -17.59 -1.09
N LEU A 32 7.88 -18.28 -2.21
CA LEU A 32 8.85 -19.20 -2.80
C LEU A 32 9.83 -18.51 -3.77
N LEU A 33 9.58 -17.25 -4.14
CA LEU A 33 10.42 -16.50 -5.08
C LEU A 33 11.51 -15.70 -4.36
N PRO A 34 12.62 -15.37 -5.04
CA PRO A 34 13.52 -14.32 -4.61
C PRO A 34 12.79 -13.00 -4.34
N ARG A 35 13.19 -12.30 -3.26
CA ARG A 35 12.77 -10.92 -2.96
C ARG A 35 13.45 -9.94 -3.92
N ASP A 36 13.11 -10.07 -5.19
CA ASP A 36 13.60 -9.27 -6.30
C ASP A 36 12.45 -9.08 -7.30
N THR A 37 12.05 -7.83 -7.49
CA THR A 37 10.95 -7.43 -8.37
C THR A 37 11.14 -7.92 -9.80
N ALA A 38 12.33 -7.76 -10.37
CA ALA A 38 12.61 -8.12 -11.76
C ALA A 38 12.60 -9.64 -11.95
N VAL A 39 13.11 -10.40 -10.98
CA VAL A 39 13.04 -11.86 -11.00
C VAL A 39 11.59 -12.34 -10.91
N ALA A 40 10.78 -11.76 -10.01
CA ALA A 40 9.38 -12.11 -9.87
C ALA A 40 8.56 -11.82 -11.14
N GLU A 41 8.78 -10.67 -11.79
CA GLU A 41 8.13 -10.32 -13.06
C GLU A 41 8.49 -11.30 -14.19
N ASN A 42 9.76 -11.67 -14.30
CA ASN A 42 10.24 -12.63 -15.29
C ASN A 42 9.62 -14.01 -15.09
N ILE A 43 9.57 -14.51 -13.85
CA ILE A 43 8.94 -15.78 -13.51
C ILE A 43 7.44 -15.75 -13.82
N ALA A 44 6.74 -14.69 -13.41
CA ALA A 44 5.33 -14.50 -13.72
C ALA A 44 5.05 -14.48 -15.24
N GLY A 45 5.96 -13.90 -16.03
CA GLY A 45 5.91 -13.92 -17.49
C GLY A 45 6.05 -15.31 -18.09
N ARG A 46 7.02 -16.10 -17.61
CA ARG A 46 7.22 -17.48 -18.08
C ARG A 46 6.05 -18.40 -17.72
N LEU A 47 5.43 -18.18 -16.56
CA LEU A 47 4.23 -18.88 -16.12
C LEU A 47 2.94 -18.38 -16.81
N ARG A 48 3.04 -17.36 -17.69
CA ARG A 48 1.91 -16.75 -18.41
C ARG A 48 0.79 -16.26 -17.49
N LEU A 49 1.17 -15.71 -16.34
CA LEU A 49 0.20 -15.13 -15.40
C LEU A 49 -0.45 -13.87 -15.99
N SER A 50 -1.65 -13.55 -15.50
CA SER A 50 -2.36 -12.33 -15.88
C SER A 50 -1.56 -11.08 -15.48
N ASN A 51 -1.83 -9.95 -16.14
CA ASN A 51 -1.16 -8.68 -15.80
C ASN A 51 -1.38 -8.28 -14.34
N LYS A 52 -2.58 -8.53 -13.81
CA LYS A 52 -2.89 -8.29 -12.38
C LYS A 52 -2.02 -9.16 -11.48
N ALA A 53 -1.93 -10.47 -11.77
CA ALA A 53 -1.13 -11.40 -10.98
C ALA A 53 0.38 -11.10 -11.05
N ARG A 54 0.88 -10.72 -12.23
CA ARG A 54 2.28 -10.27 -12.40
C ARG A 54 2.58 -9.06 -11.52
N LYS A 55 1.70 -8.04 -11.53
CA LYS A 55 1.86 -6.84 -10.69
C LYS A 55 1.85 -7.18 -9.19
N ARG A 56 0.93 -8.05 -8.76
CA ARG A 56 0.87 -8.52 -7.37
C ARG A 56 2.16 -9.20 -6.93
N LEU A 57 2.69 -10.13 -7.75
CA LEU A 57 3.97 -10.79 -7.46
C LEU A 57 5.15 -9.82 -7.40
N ALA A 58 5.22 -8.88 -8.35
CA ALA A 58 6.26 -7.86 -8.38
C ALA A 58 6.22 -6.97 -7.12
N CYS A 59 5.03 -6.54 -6.70
CA CYS A 59 4.83 -5.76 -5.49
C CYS A 59 5.27 -6.53 -4.23
N ALA A 60 4.83 -7.79 -4.11
CA ALA A 60 5.20 -8.67 -3.01
C ALA A 60 6.71 -8.92 -2.90
N ALA A 61 7.43 -8.99 -4.03
CA ALA A 61 8.87 -9.23 -4.06
C ALA A 61 9.70 -7.99 -3.75
N GLY A 62 9.19 -6.79 -4.06
CA GLY A 62 9.93 -5.53 -3.92
C GLY A 62 9.68 -4.77 -2.61
N ALA A 63 8.57 -5.02 -1.93
CA ALA A 63 8.25 -4.33 -0.67
C ALA A 63 8.82 -5.10 0.53
N ASP A 64 9.42 -4.37 1.48
CA ASP A 64 9.98 -4.95 2.70
C ASP A 64 8.94 -5.12 3.83
N GLY A 65 7.73 -4.60 3.63
CA GLY A 65 6.64 -4.65 4.61
C GLY A 65 6.83 -3.73 5.81
N THR A 66 7.72 -2.74 5.70
CA THR A 66 7.91 -1.70 6.71
C THR A 66 6.89 -0.57 6.53
N GLY A 67 6.52 0.09 7.65
CA GLY A 67 5.59 1.23 7.64
C GLY A 67 4.22 0.94 8.25
N VAL A 68 3.32 1.92 8.16
CA VAL A 68 1.97 1.85 8.73
C VAL A 68 1.03 1.09 7.80
N ALA A 69 0.34 0.07 8.33
CA ALA A 69 -0.48 -0.85 7.53
C ALA A 69 -1.55 -0.15 6.69
N THR A 70 -2.23 0.85 7.26
CA THR A 70 -3.28 1.61 6.56
C THR A 70 -2.72 2.52 5.46
N GLU A 71 -1.51 3.06 5.63
CA GLU A 71 -0.82 3.79 4.57
C GLU A 71 -0.45 2.86 3.41
N MET A 72 0.10 1.68 3.72
CA MET A 72 0.39 0.67 2.71
C MET A 72 -0.88 0.27 1.95
N ALA A 73 -1.98 0.00 2.67
CA ALA A 73 -3.27 -0.32 2.07
C ALA A 73 -3.82 0.81 1.18
N TYR A 74 -3.58 2.08 1.54
CA TYR A 74 -3.96 3.23 0.74
C TYR A 74 -3.14 3.34 -0.55
N ARG A 75 -1.81 3.20 -0.46
CA ARG A 75 -0.87 3.43 -1.58
C ARG A 75 -0.79 2.24 -2.53
N LEU A 76 -0.66 1.02 -2.01
CA LEU A 76 -0.54 -0.21 -2.79
C LEU A 76 -1.91 -0.73 -3.25
N GLY A 77 -2.93 -0.50 -2.41
CA GLY A 77 -4.20 -1.22 -2.46
C GLY A 77 -4.23 -2.32 -1.41
N LYS A 78 -5.44 -2.63 -0.92
CA LYS A 78 -5.64 -3.56 0.20
C LYS A 78 -5.08 -4.96 -0.04
N GLU A 79 -5.31 -5.52 -1.23
CA GLU A 79 -4.86 -6.88 -1.59
C GLU A 79 -3.33 -6.97 -1.56
N ASP A 80 -2.64 -6.05 -2.25
CA ASP A 80 -1.18 -6.00 -2.32
C ASP A 80 -0.56 -5.72 -0.93
N ALA A 81 -1.17 -4.83 -0.13
CA ALA A 81 -0.69 -4.54 1.21
C ALA A 81 -0.81 -5.74 2.17
N ILE A 82 -1.92 -6.49 2.11
CA ILE A 82 -2.09 -7.74 2.88
C ILE A 82 -1.00 -8.74 2.50
N ASP A 83 -0.72 -8.92 1.21
CA ASP A 83 0.31 -9.85 0.75
C ASP A 83 1.67 -9.49 1.32
N VAL A 84 2.06 -8.22 1.21
CA VAL A 84 3.34 -7.72 1.71
C VAL A 84 3.45 -7.88 3.23
N LEU A 85 2.41 -7.53 3.99
CA LEU A 85 2.41 -7.63 5.45
C LEU A 85 2.52 -9.08 5.92
N LEU A 86 1.78 -10.01 5.31
CA LEU A 86 1.85 -11.43 5.64
C LEU A 86 3.22 -12.03 5.30
N LEU A 87 3.80 -11.66 4.16
CA LEU A 87 5.17 -12.08 3.77
C LEU A 87 6.26 -11.48 4.67
N ALA A 88 5.97 -10.40 5.40
CA ALA A 88 6.82 -9.82 6.43
C ALA A 88 6.53 -10.37 7.84
N GLY A 89 5.62 -11.35 7.98
CA GLY A 89 5.23 -11.91 9.27
C GLY A 89 4.36 -10.99 10.13
N ARG A 90 3.81 -9.91 9.57
CA ARG A 90 2.98 -8.91 10.26
C ARG A 90 1.50 -9.29 10.21
N SER A 91 1.16 -10.45 10.75
CA SER A 91 -0.20 -11.02 10.77
C SER A 91 -1.23 -10.09 11.41
N ALA A 92 -0.91 -9.45 12.54
CA ALA A 92 -1.78 -8.50 13.23
C ALA A 92 -2.13 -7.28 12.37
N ASP A 93 -1.15 -6.73 11.65
CA ASP A 93 -1.35 -5.60 10.74
C ASP A 93 -2.18 -5.99 9.51
N ALA A 94 -1.90 -7.17 8.93
CA ALA A 94 -2.68 -7.69 7.81
C ALA A 94 -4.15 -7.88 8.21
N LYS A 95 -4.40 -8.42 9.41
CA LYS A 95 -5.75 -8.56 9.99
C LYS A 95 -6.42 -7.21 10.21
N ALA A 96 -5.70 -6.23 10.75
CA ALA A 96 -6.24 -4.89 11.01
C ALA A 96 -6.72 -4.19 9.73
N ILE A 97 -6.08 -4.45 8.58
CA ILE A 97 -6.48 -3.85 7.30
C ILE A 97 -7.43 -4.72 6.45
N ALA A 98 -7.72 -5.95 6.85
CA ALA A 98 -8.57 -6.87 6.07
C ALA A 98 -9.97 -6.28 5.80
N ASP A 99 -10.56 -5.67 6.83
CA ASP A 99 -11.86 -4.99 6.76
C ASP A 99 -11.73 -3.46 6.72
N TRP A 100 -10.51 -2.94 6.60
CA TRP A 100 -10.30 -1.51 6.47
C TRP A 100 -10.82 -0.99 5.13
N HIS A 101 -11.52 0.14 5.20
CA HIS A 101 -12.10 0.81 4.05
C HIS A 101 -11.26 2.03 3.69
N ARG A 102 -10.84 2.11 2.42
CA ARG A 102 -10.01 3.22 1.95
C ARG A 102 -10.78 4.54 2.06
N PRO A 103 -10.32 5.51 2.87
CA PRO A 103 -10.96 6.80 2.96
C PRO A 103 -10.74 7.58 1.66
N ARG A 104 -11.66 8.49 1.34
CA ARG A 104 -11.52 9.40 0.20
C ARG A 104 -10.95 10.72 0.69
N LEU A 105 -10.00 11.28 -0.06
CA LEU A 105 -9.46 12.60 0.24
C LEU A 105 -10.60 13.64 0.24
N PRO A 106 -10.85 14.35 1.35
CA PRO A 106 -12.03 15.21 1.48
C PRO A 106 -11.84 16.61 0.87
N ILE A 107 -10.96 16.73 -0.13
CA ILE A 107 -10.74 17.97 -0.87
C ILE A 107 -10.42 17.69 -2.33
N SER A 108 -10.83 18.58 -3.22
CA SER A 108 -10.53 18.54 -4.65
C SER A 108 -9.76 19.78 -5.08
N GLY A 109 -9.09 19.72 -6.24
CA GLY A 109 -8.36 20.88 -6.79
C GLY A 109 -9.25 22.11 -6.98
N GLY A 110 -10.51 21.93 -7.37
CA GLY A 110 -11.46 23.03 -7.50
C GLY A 110 -11.76 23.76 -6.19
N VAL A 111 -11.69 23.06 -5.04
CA VAL A 111 -11.82 23.70 -3.72
C VAL A 111 -10.58 24.54 -3.40
N LEU A 112 -9.39 24.06 -3.76
CA LEU A 112 -8.15 24.83 -3.56
C LEU A 112 -8.15 26.13 -4.39
N ILE A 113 -8.62 26.07 -5.64
CA ILE A 113 -8.76 27.25 -6.51
C ILE A 113 -9.73 28.26 -5.89
N LYS A 114 -10.89 27.80 -5.38
CA LYS A 114 -11.86 28.66 -4.68
C LYS A 114 -11.30 29.27 -3.40
N ARG A 115 -10.28 28.66 -2.79
CA ARG A 115 -9.56 29.18 -1.62
C ARG A 115 -8.39 30.12 -1.99
N GLY A 116 -8.27 30.50 -3.27
CA GLY A 116 -7.30 31.50 -3.73
C GLY A 116 -6.00 30.93 -4.32
N LEU A 117 -5.88 29.61 -4.44
CA LEU A 117 -4.73 29.00 -5.11
C LEU A 117 -4.81 29.23 -6.62
N ALA A 118 -3.72 29.74 -7.22
CA ALA A 118 -3.67 29.98 -8.67
C ALA A 118 -3.88 28.68 -9.46
N GLU A 119 -4.67 28.75 -10.53
CA GLU A 119 -4.88 27.61 -11.41
C GLU A 119 -3.57 27.16 -12.07
N GLY A 120 -3.42 25.84 -12.26
CA GLY A 120 -2.26 25.25 -12.95
C GLY A 120 -1.54 24.19 -12.11
N PRO A 121 -0.26 23.88 -12.45
CA PRO A 121 0.49 22.78 -11.83
C PRO A 121 0.63 22.88 -10.31
N VAL A 122 0.56 24.08 -9.72
CA VAL A 122 0.60 24.29 -8.27
C VAL A 122 -0.58 23.63 -7.57
N VAL A 123 -1.76 23.56 -8.19
CA VAL A 123 -2.94 22.89 -7.63
C VAL A 123 -2.69 21.39 -7.45
N ALA A 124 -2.15 20.73 -8.48
CA ALA A 124 -1.85 19.30 -8.42
C ALA A 124 -0.76 18.98 -7.38
N ARG A 125 0.29 19.80 -7.30
CA ARG A 125 1.36 19.66 -6.29
C ARG A 125 0.82 19.85 -4.87
N THR A 126 0.02 20.89 -4.65
CA THR A 126 -0.57 21.18 -3.33
C THR A 126 -1.55 20.07 -2.92
N LEU A 127 -2.38 19.58 -3.85
CA LEU A 127 -3.29 18.48 -3.58
C LEU A 127 -2.53 17.20 -3.21
N LYS A 128 -1.40 16.92 -3.89
CA LYS A 128 -0.53 15.79 -3.56
C LYS A 128 0.10 15.94 -2.18
N ALA A 129 0.58 17.14 -1.82
CA ALA A 129 1.16 17.43 -0.50
C ALA A 129 0.12 17.27 0.63
N ILE A 130 -1.11 17.74 0.41
CA ILE A 130 -2.23 17.52 1.34
C ILE A 130 -2.50 16.03 1.50
N GLU A 131 -2.56 15.28 0.39
CA GLU A 131 -2.81 13.83 0.44
C GLU A 131 -1.71 13.09 1.20
N ASP A 132 -0.43 13.38 0.94
CA ASP A 132 0.70 12.76 1.65
C ASP A 132 0.67 13.07 3.15
N SER A 133 0.43 14.32 3.52
CA SER A 133 0.34 14.74 4.93
C SER A 133 -0.88 14.12 5.64
N TRP A 134 -2.00 14.02 4.93
CA TRP A 134 -3.23 13.39 5.45
C TRP A 134 -3.06 11.89 5.66
N ILE A 135 -2.36 11.18 4.76
CA ILE A 135 -1.99 9.78 4.95
C ILE A 135 -1.05 9.63 6.15
N ALA A 136 0.00 10.43 6.21
CA ALA A 136 1.00 10.37 7.29
C ALA A 136 0.40 10.66 8.68
N ALA A 137 -0.62 11.52 8.75
CA ALA A 137 -1.35 11.84 9.96
C ALA A 137 -2.42 10.79 10.34
N GLY A 138 -2.58 9.71 9.57
CA GLY A 138 -3.56 8.66 9.88
C GLY A 138 -5.00 9.01 9.48
N PHE A 139 -5.17 9.75 8.38
CA PHE A 139 -6.47 10.12 7.81
C PHE A 139 -7.39 10.95 8.74
N PRO A 140 -6.90 12.03 9.37
CA PRO A 140 -7.73 12.83 10.26
C PRO A 140 -8.93 13.46 9.53
N ALA A 141 -9.98 13.76 10.28
CA ALA A 141 -11.16 14.49 9.84
C ALA A 141 -11.32 15.80 10.65
N GLY A 142 -12.27 16.65 10.24
CA GLY A 142 -12.57 17.90 10.95
C GLY A 142 -11.37 18.84 11.02
N ASP A 143 -11.10 19.38 12.20
CA ASP A 143 -10.07 20.40 12.43
C ASP A 143 -8.67 19.90 12.07
N GLY A 144 -8.35 18.64 12.38
CA GLY A 144 -7.05 18.05 12.03
C GLY A 144 -6.82 18.00 10.53
N PHE A 145 -7.88 17.78 9.73
CA PHE A 145 -7.78 17.89 8.29
C PHE A 145 -7.64 19.34 7.81
N GLN A 146 -8.39 20.28 8.40
CA GLN A 146 -8.27 21.69 8.00
C GLN A 146 -6.87 22.25 8.24
N GLN A 147 -6.22 21.88 9.35
CA GLN A 147 -4.84 22.28 9.66
C GLN A 147 -3.84 21.82 8.58
N ILE A 148 -4.01 20.61 8.04
CA ILE A 148 -3.20 20.09 6.93
C ILE A 148 -3.41 20.94 5.67
N VAL A 149 -4.66 21.24 5.33
CA VAL A 149 -4.99 22.05 4.14
C VAL A 149 -4.42 23.47 4.26
N GLU A 150 -4.58 24.12 5.41
CA GLU A 150 -4.07 25.47 5.68
C GLU A 150 -2.54 25.52 5.64
N THR A 151 -1.86 24.49 6.15
CA THR A 151 -0.40 24.39 6.08
C THR A 151 0.06 24.27 4.64
N ALA A 152 -0.54 23.38 3.85
CA ALA A 152 -0.19 23.22 2.44
C ALA A 152 -0.47 24.48 1.59
N LEU A 153 -1.55 25.21 1.88
CA LEU A 153 -1.85 26.47 1.19
C LEU A 153 -0.83 27.57 1.51
N ARG A 154 -0.35 27.65 2.76
CA ARG A 154 0.71 28.59 3.15
C ARG A 154 2.05 28.29 2.50
N GLU A 155 2.37 27.02 2.28
CA GLU A 155 3.61 26.59 1.62
C GLU A 155 3.57 26.78 0.10
N ALA A 156 2.38 26.90 -0.49
CA ALA A 156 2.17 26.98 -1.94
C ALA A 156 2.07 28.42 -2.49
N GLY A 157 1.79 29.41 -1.62
CA GLY A 157 1.71 30.83 -1.96
C GLY A 157 3.06 31.53 -1.85
#